data_AF-A0A2K1QI92-F1
#
_entry.id   AF-A0A2K1QI92-F1
#
_cell.length_a   1.000
_cell.length_b   1.000
_cell.length_c   1.000
_cell.angle_alpha   90.00
_cell.angle_beta   90.00
_cell.angle_gamma   90.00
#
_symmetry.space_group_name_H-M   'P 1'
#
loop_
_entity.id
_entity.type
_entity.pdbx_description
1 polymer ?
#
loop_
_entity_poly.entity_id
_entity_poly.type
_entity_poly.pdbx_seq_one_letter_code
_entity_poly.pdbx_strand_id
1 'polypeptide(L)'
;MPRRSKRNRNHTDSDEKTAQDDTTADLTKSVLGGLKGGRRLDGSEDKQQGTTTFKVPFNDKFIICQKYHGPSADENASLIFTHGAGGGIANPATVEFAKGFASAKSALCFQGTMNLKNRVKCFTAVLDEHKAAMALGGRSMGARAATITATDHADTVSTLILVSFPLTSERGGESREDILLNIPGSIDVLFITGDGDKMCNMVNLSRVRRQMKARSWSVVIRGADHSMSLKDKRGVAAMRAKTGQIAAEWLQDRPERTEVIVSWDAETSEIEVGEWQGGLGRARLSKKDADDNPEESEPEKPQARKRQKKRA
;
A
#
# COMPACT_ATOMS: atom_id res chain seq x y z
N MET A 1 33.27 -82.07 12.90
CA MET A 1 34.34 -81.12 13.31
C MET A 1 34.00 -79.75 12.71
N PRO A 2 33.64 -78.74 13.51
CA PRO A 2 32.59 -77.80 13.11
C PRO A 2 33.13 -76.43 12.66
N ARG A 3 32.55 -75.90 11.57
CA ARG A 3 32.46 -74.46 11.28
C ARG A 3 31.45 -73.86 12.25
N ARG A 4 31.87 -72.90 13.10
CA ARG A 4 30.97 -72.20 14.02
C ARG A 4 30.99 -70.69 13.77
N SER A 5 29.79 -70.17 13.65
CA SER A 5 29.38 -68.81 13.27
C SER A 5 29.94 -67.70 14.16
N LYS A 6 30.35 -66.60 13.53
CA LYS A 6 30.48 -65.30 14.22
C LYS A 6 29.09 -64.68 14.36
N ARG A 7 28.61 -64.64 15.61
CA ARG A 7 27.42 -63.90 16.06
C ARG A 7 27.85 -62.44 16.25
N ASN A 8 27.27 -61.52 15.47
CA ASN A 8 27.43 -60.09 15.72
C ASN A 8 26.56 -59.70 16.92
N ARG A 9 27.16 -59.03 17.90
CA ARG A 9 26.47 -58.46 19.07
C ARG A 9 25.78 -57.18 18.63
N ASN A 10 24.46 -57.13 18.83
CA ASN A 10 23.70 -55.88 18.79
C ASN A 10 24.14 -55.03 19.99
N HIS A 11 24.70 -53.85 19.71
CA HIS A 11 24.78 -52.78 20.69
C HIS A 11 23.61 -51.83 20.42
N THR A 12 22.76 -51.73 21.42
CA THR A 12 21.69 -50.76 21.56
C THR A 12 22.30 -49.38 21.81
N ASP A 13 22.29 -48.51 20.81
CA ASP A 13 22.33 -47.07 21.04
C ASP A 13 20.90 -46.56 20.92
N SER A 14 20.34 -46.21 22.07
CA SER A 14 19.12 -45.43 22.20
C SER A 14 19.45 -43.99 21.85
N ASP A 15 19.37 -43.66 20.56
CA ASP A 15 19.30 -42.27 20.11
C ASP A 15 17.97 -41.68 20.59
N GLU A 16 18.02 -40.96 21.70
CA GLU A 16 17.04 -39.94 22.05
C GLU A 16 17.03 -38.89 20.93
N LYS A 17 16.21 -39.15 19.90
CA LYS A 17 15.72 -38.11 19.01
C LYS A 17 14.92 -37.13 19.86
N THR A 18 15.57 -36.07 20.27
CA THR A 18 14.92 -34.82 20.63
C THR A 18 14.01 -34.45 19.46
N ALA A 19 12.70 -34.61 19.66
CA ALA A 19 11.67 -34.13 18.76
C ALA A 19 11.77 -32.61 18.74
N GLN A 20 12.57 -32.09 17.81
CA GLN A 20 12.50 -30.70 17.41
C GLN A 20 11.13 -30.57 16.74
N ASP A 21 10.17 -30.01 17.47
CA ASP A 21 8.84 -29.70 16.98
C ASP A 21 9.01 -28.77 15.77
N ASP A 22 8.88 -29.35 14.58
CA ASP A 22 9.00 -28.66 13.30
C ASP A 22 7.72 -27.82 13.13
N THR A 23 7.69 -26.70 13.86
CA THR A 23 6.62 -25.68 13.89
C THR A 23 6.48 -24.92 12.57
N THR A 24 7.06 -25.43 11.48
CA THR A 24 6.95 -24.85 10.15
C THR A 24 5.53 -25.06 9.62
N ALA A 25 4.81 -23.95 9.40
CA ALA A 25 3.45 -24.01 8.89
C ALA A 25 3.40 -24.64 7.49
N ASP A 26 2.40 -25.49 7.23
CA ASP A 26 2.13 -25.99 5.88
C ASP A 26 1.67 -24.85 4.96
N LEU A 27 2.65 -24.24 4.28
CA LEU A 27 2.44 -23.11 3.39
C LEU A 27 1.61 -23.44 2.15
N THR A 28 1.37 -24.72 1.84
CA THR A 28 0.50 -25.10 0.71
C THR A 28 -0.95 -24.65 0.95
N LYS A 29 -1.36 -24.54 2.21
CA LYS A 29 -2.66 -24.01 2.64
C LYS A 29 -2.67 -22.50 2.88
N SER A 30 -1.57 -21.79 2.64
CA SER A 30 -1.59 -20.33 2.64
C SER A 30 -2.33 -19.81 1.39
N VAL A 31 -2.98 -18.65 1.49
CA VAL A 31 -3.56 -17.94 0.32
C VAL A 31 -2.55 -17.65 -0.80
N LEU A 32 -1.24 -17.71 -0.52
CA LEU A 32 -0.16 -17.59 -1.50
C LEU A 32 0.32 -18.92 -2.11
N GLY A 33 -0.19 -20.07 -1.63
CA GLY A 33 0.03 -21.40 -2.21
C GLY A 33 1.49 -21.84 -2.32
N GLY A 34 2.10 -22.29 -1.21
CA GLY A 34 3.36 -23.03 -1.17
C GLY A 34 4.62 -22.34 -1.75
N LEU A 35 4.48 -21.16 -2.34
CA LEU A 35 5.56 -20.41 -2.97
C LEU A 35 6.60 -19.98 -1.93
N LYS A 36 7.75 -20.66 -1.93
CA LYS A 36 8.94 -20.32 -1.14
C LYS A 36 9.69 -19.15 -1.79
N GLY A 37 10.25 -18.26 -0.97
CA GLY A 37 11.07 -17.13 -1.40
C GLY A 37 10.32 -15.80 -1.56
N GLY A 38 11.09 -14.71 -1.68
CA GLY A 38 10.59 -13.33 -1.64
C GLY A 38 10.46 -12.78 -0.22
N ARG A 39 10.01 -11.54 -0.07
CA ARG A 39 9.90 -10.86 1.23
C ARG A 39 8.58 -11.24 1.95
N ARG A 40 8.41 -12.54 2.23
CA ARG A 40 7.21 -13.16 2.81
C ARG A 40 7.51 -13.78 4.17
N LEU A 41 6.51 -13.82 5.06
CA LEU A 41 6.58 -14.63 6.28
C LEU A 41 6.12 -16.06 6.01
N ASP A 42 6.70 -17.02 6.72
CA ASP A 42 6.36 -18.44 6.67
C ASP A 42 5.15 -18.80 7.54
N GLY A 43 4.67 -17.86 8.37
CA GLY A 43 3.50 -18.06 9.22
C GLY A 43 3.78 -18.93 10.44
N SER A 44 5.05 -19.12 10.81
CA SER A 44 5.41 -19.50 12.17
C SER A 44 4.87 -18.46 13.15
N GLU A 45 4.20 -18.92 14.21
CA GLU A 45 3.76 -18.03 15.28
C GLU A 45 5.00 -17.67 16.10
N ASP A 46 5.44 -16.42 15.97
CA ASP A 46 6.59 -15.90 16.69
C ASP A 46 6.19 -14.60 17.40
N LYS A 47 6.66 -14.47 18.65
CA LYS A 47 6.57 -13.26 19.46
C LYS A 47 7.94 -12.62 19.49
N GLN A 48 8.25 -11.83 18.47
CA GLN A 48 9.39 -10.93 18.52
C GLN A 48 9.01 -9.66 19.28
N GLN A 49 9.97 -9.03 19.93
CA GLN A 49 9.73 -7.80 20.69
C GLN A 49 8.98 -6.76 19.83
N GLY A 50 7.74 -6.43 20.21
CA GLY A 50 6.89 -5.47 19.51
C GLY A 50 6.05 -6.01 18.33
N THR A 51 6.10 -7.32 18.01
CA THR A 51 5.25 -7.91 16.96
C THR A 51 4.67 -9.28 17.34
N THR A 52 3.58 -9.69 16.69
CA THR A 52 3.01 -11.02 16.81
C THR A 52 2.49 -11.52 15.47
N THR A 53 2.91 -12.71 15.06
CA THR A 53 2.46 -13.37 13.83
C THR A 53 1.38 -14.39 14.17
N PHE A 54 0.30 -14.42 13.38
CA PHE A 54 -0.81 -15.36 13.54
C PHE A 54 -1.52 -15.61 12.20
N LYS A 55 -2.51 -16.49 12.19
CA LYS A 55 -3.26 -16.88 11.00
C LYS A 55 -4.73 -16.50 11.12
N VAL A 56 -5.29 -15.99 10.03
CA VAL A 56 -6.73 -15.78 9.86
C VAL A 56 -7.28 -16.85 8.92
N PRO A 57 -8.36 -17.57 9.27
CA PRO A 57 -9.00 -18.52 8.36
C PRO A 57 -9.48 -17.86 7.06
N PHE A 58 -9.34 -18.56 5.94
CA PHE A 58 -9.83 -18.10 4.64
C PHE A 58 -10.24 -19.30 3.77
N ASN A 59 -11.53 -19.66 3.82
CA ASN A 59 -12.04 -20.90 3.24
C ASN A 59 -11.28 -22.12 3.75
N ASP A 60 -10.77 -22.97 2.86
CA ASP A 60 -9.89 -24.11 3.11
C ASP A 60 -8.42 -23.73 3.35
N LYS A 61 -8.13 -22.42 3.37
CA LYS A 61 -6.79 -21.82 3.48
C LYS A 61 -6.68 -20.90 4.69
N PHE A 62 -5.50 -20.28 4.84
CA PHE A 62 -5.27 -19.24 5.83
C PHE A 62 -4.48 -18.05 5.27
N ILE A 63 -4.69 -16.89 5.90
CA ILE A 63 -3.98 -15.64 5.66
C ILE A 63 -2.97 -15.44 6.79
N ILE A 64 -1.70 -15.20 6.44
CA ILE A 64 -0.66 -14.88 7.43
C ILE A 64 -0.77 -13.39 7.77
N CYS A 65 -0.91 -13.10 9.05
CA CYS A 65 -0.99 -11.75 9.59
C CYS A 65 0.15 -11.50 10.57
N GLN A 66 0.60 -10.25 10.65
CA GLN A 66 1.56 -9.78 11.63
C GLN A 66 1.05 -8.48 12.24
N LYS A 67 0.80 -8.48 13.54
CA LYS A 67 0.47 -7.29 14.32
C LYS A 67 1.77 -6.64 14.81
N TYR A 68 1.87 -5.33 14.62
CA TYR A 68 2.85 -4.45 15.23
C TYR A 68 2.18 -3.71 16.37
N HIS A 69 2.72 -3.86 17.58
CA HIS A 69 2.11 -3.35 18.80
C HIS A 69 2.52 -1.90 19.03
N GLY A 70 1.52 -1.04 19.25
CA GLY A 70 1.71 0.34 19.67
C GLY A 70 2.07 0.47 21.16
N PRO A 71 2.29 1.70 21.64
CA PRO A 71 2.60 1.96 23.06
C PRO A 71 1.42 1.70 24.00
N SER A 72 0.18 1.76 23.51
CA SER A 72 -1.00 1.35 24.27
C SER A 72 -1.13 -0.17 24.26
N ALA A 73 -1.52 -0.76 25.39
CA ALA A 73 -1.88 -2.18 25.51
C ALA A 73 -3.18 -2.55 24.76
N ASP A 74 -3.56 -1.79 23.75
CA ASP A 74 -4.76 -2.02 22.97
C ASP A 74 -4.64 -3.35 22.22
N GLU A 75 -5.52 -4.28 22.58
CA GLU A 75 -5.63 -5.58 21.94
C GLU A 75 -6.02 -5.43 20.47
N ASN A 76 -6.63 -4.31 20.09
CA ASN A 76 -7.06 -4.05 18.72
C ASN A 76 -6.03 -3.26 17.91
N ALA A 77 -5.93 -3.59 16.63
CA ALA A 77 -5.17 -2.78 15.68
C ALA A 77 -6.03 -1.58 15.25
N SER A 78 -5.45 -0.38 15.24
CA SER A 78 -6.14 0.81 14.70
C SER A 78 -6.14 0.84 13.17
N LEU A 79 -5.27 0.05 12.54
CA LEU A 79 -5.10 -0.03 11.09
C LEU A 79 -4.92 -1.48 10.64
N ILE A 80 -5.72 -1.93 9.67
CA ILE A 80 -5.43 -3.12 8.86
C ILE A 80 -4.75 -2.67 7.57
N PHE A 81 -3.56 -3.21 7.27
CA PHE A 81 -2.72 -2.80 6.16
C PHE A 81 -2.27 -4.00 5.31
N THR A 82 -2.10 -3.81 4.00
CA THR A 82 -1.47 -4.84 3.14
C THR A 82 -0.47 -4.29 2.14
N HIS A 83 0.49 -5.12 1.79
CA HIS A 83 1.62 -4.80 0.92
C HIS A 83 1.22 -4.55 -0.55
N GLY A 84 2.18 -4.09 -1.37
CA GLY A 84 2.01 -3.94 -2.82
C GLY A 84 2.02 -5.25 -3.62
N ALA A 85 2.14 -5.18 -4.95
CA ALA A 85 2.31 -6.38 -5.78
C ALA A 85 3.67 -7.06 -5.48
N GLY A 86 3.71 -8.40 -5.41
CA GLY A 86 4.93 -9.19 -5.25
C GLY A 86 5.69 -9.07 -3.91
N GLY A 87 5.31 -8.11 -3.06
CA GLY A 87 6.11 -7.71 -1.89
C GLY A 87 6.06 -8.65 -0.68
N GLY A 88 4.90 -9.21 -0.33
CA GLY A 88 4.70 -9.83 0.99
C GLY A 88 4.78 -8.81 2.15
N ILE A 89 4.43 -9.24 3.36
CA ILE A 89 4.46 -8.36 4.53
C ILE A 89 5.87 -8.18 5.12
N ALA A 90 6.83 -9.05 4.80
CA ALA A 90 8.23 -8.86 5.18
C ALA A 90 8.98 -7.89 4.24
N ASN A 91 8.29 -7.24 3.30
CA ASN A 91 8.90 -6.19 2.49
C ASN A 91 9.30 -4.99 3.36
N PRO A 92 10.56 -4.51 3.33
CA PRO A 92 11.01 -3.28 3.97
C PRO A 92 10.01 -2.12 3.87
N ALA A 93 9.43 -1.84 2.71
CA ALA A 93 8.45 -0.76 2.59
C ALA A 93 7.21 -0.96 3.47
N THR A 94 6.76 -2.19 3.64
CA THR A 94 5.64 -2.54 4.53
C THR A 94 6.10 -2.57 5.99
N VAL A 95 7.23 -3.21 6.28
CA VAL A 95 7.78 -3.36 7.64
C VAL A 95 8.14 -2.00 8.24
N GLU A 96 8.86 -1.16 7.51
CA GLU A 96 9.32 0.15 7.96
C GLU A 96 8.11 1.07 8.20
N PHE A 97 7.13 1.08 7.28
CA PHE A 97 5.87 1.80 7.48
C PHE A 97 5.13 1.31 8.74
N ALA A 98 4.96 -0.01 8.90
CA ALA A 98 4.23 -0.57 10.04
C ALA A 98 4.93 -0.29 11.39
N LYS A 99 6.27 -0.37 11.43
CA LYS A 99 7.07 0.04 12.61
C LYS A 99 6.89 1.52 12.93
N GLY A 100 6.92 2.37 11.90
CA GLY A 100 6.65 3.79 12.04
C GLY A 100 5.27 4.08 12.61
N PHE A 101 4.25 3.42 12.08
CA PHE A 101 2.86 3.53 12.57
C PHE A 101 2.75 3.06 14.02
N ALA A 102 3.40 1.93 14.35
CA ALA A 102 3.48 1.35 15.69
C ALA A 102 4.21 2.22 16.72
N SER A 103 4.89 3.31 16.31
CA SER A 103 5.40 4.27 17.30
C SER A 103 4.29 4.99 18.07
N ALA A 104 3.07 5.05 17.51
CA ALA A 104 1.92 5.72 18.14
C ALA A 104 0.67 4.84 18.24
N LYS A 105 0.41 3.94 17.27
CA LYS A 105 -0.80 3.09 17.23
C LYS A 105 -0.51 1.69 16.68
N SER A 106 -1.24 0.68 17.14
CA SER A 106 -1.08 -0.70 16.65
C SER A 106 -1.53 -0.85 15.18
N ALA A 107 -0.78 -1.61 14.38
CA ALA A 107 -1.11 -1.95 12.99
C ALA A 107 -1.11 -3.46 12.76
N LEU A 108 -2.08 -3.98 12.01
CA LEU A 108 -2.14 -5.37 11.57
C LEU A 108 -1.83 -5.41 10.08
N CYS A 109 -0.72 -6.05 9.71
CA CYS A 109 -0.35 -6.29 8.33
C CYS A 109 -0.72 -7.71 7.90
N PHE A 110 -1.36 -7.89 6.74
CA PHE A 110 -1.66 -9.24 6.23
C PHE A 110 -1.04 -9.52 4.86
N GLN A 111 -0.66 -10.77 4.64
CA GLN A 111 -0.02 -11.27 3.44
C GLN A 111 -1.06 -11.62 2.36
N GLY A 112 -1.35 -10.65 1.48
CA GLY A 112 -2.40 -10.74 0.47
C GLY A 112 -1.96 -11.34 -0.87
N THR A 113 -2.90 -12.03 -1.55
CA THR A 113 -2.67 -12.63 -2.88
C THR A 113 -2.36 -11.60 -3.96
N MET A 114 -1.71 -11.97 -5.07
CA MET A 114 -1.46 -11.05 -6.20
C MET A 114 -2.68 -10.77 -7.07
N ASN A 115 -3.81 -11.45 -6.83
CA ASN A 115 -5.08 -11.20 -7.52
C ASN A 115 -5.88 -10.17 -6.72
N LEU A 116 -6.22 -9.03 -7.34
CA LEU A 116 -6.92 -7.94 -6.64
C LEU A 116 -8.25 -8.38 -6.03
N LYS A 117 -9.09 -9.14 -6.77
CA LYS A 117 -10.39 -9.60 -6.27
C LYS A 117 -10.22 -10.53 -5.06
N ASN A 118 -9.29 -11.48 -5.12
CA ASN A 118 -9.01 -12.35 -3.98
C ASN A 118 -8.36 -11.59 -2.82
N ARG A 119 -7.57 -10.55 -3.09
CA ARG A 119 -6.99 -9.70 -2.06
C ARG A 119 -8.06 -8.89 -1.32
N VAL A 120 -9.09 -8.37 -2.02
CA VAL A 120 -10.26 -7.74 -1.39
C VAL A 120 -10.94 -8.74 -0.45
N LYS A 121 -11.21 -9.97 -0.93
CA LYS A 121 -11.77 -11.03 -0.07
C LYS A 121 -10.90 -11.35 1.16
N CYS A 122 -9.58 -11.38 1.01
CA CYS A 122 -8.67 -11.54 2.15
C CYS A 122 -8.78 -10.37 3.13
N PHE A 123 -8.91 -9.16 2.62
CA PHE A 123 -9.08 -7.95 3.43
C PHE A 123 -10.37 -8.02 4.24
N THR A 124 -11.48 -8.39 3.61
CA THR A 124 -12.77 -8.61 4.28
C THR A 124 -12.66 -9.66 5.39
N ALA A 125 -12.03 -10.82 5.11
CA ALA A 125 -11.85 -11.85 6.15
C ALA A 125 -11.04 -11.35 7.36
N VAL A 126 -9.97 -10.57 7.13
CA VAL A 126 -9.19 -9.97 8.23
C VAL A 126 -9.99 -8.90 8.97
N LEU A 127 -10.79 -8.09 8.26
CA LEU A 127 -11.68 -7.10 8.87
C LEU A 127 -12.76 -7.76 9.73
N ASP A 128 -13.34 -8.87 9.28
CA ASP A 128 -14.37 -9.60 10.01
C ASP A 128 -13.86 -10.24 11.31
N GLU A 129 -12.61 -10.70 11.33
CA GLU A 129 -11.94 -11.20 12.55
C GLU A 129 -11.48 -10.05 13.47
N HIS A 130 -11.23 -8.87 12.91
CA HIS A 130 -10.66 -7.71 13.63
C HIS A 130 -11.53 -6.45 13.48
N LYS A 131 -12.83 -6.58 13.78
CA LYS A 131 -13.86 -5.53 13.56
C LYS A 131 -13.62 -4.21 14.30
N ALA A 132 -12.74 -4.19 15.28
CA ALA A 132 -12.38 -2.98 16.02
C ALA A 132 -11.50 -2.01 15.19
N ALA A 133 -10.92 -2.46 14.08
CA ALA A 133 -10.12 -1.60 13.22
C ALA A 133 -10.99 -0.68 12.36
N MET A 134 -11.00 0.62 12.69
CA MET A 134 -11.76 1.64 11.95
C MET A 134 -11.05 2.15 10.69
N ALA A 135 -9.77 1.83 10.51
CA ALA A 135 -8.97 2.26 9.36
C ALA A 135 -8.46 1.07 8.55
N LEU A 136 -8.59 1.17 7.22
CA LEU A 136 -7.93 0.26 6.29
C LEU A 136 -6.85 1.00 5.51
N GLY A 137 -5.83 0.27 5.07
CA GLY A 137 -4.80 0.85 4.24
C GLY A 137 -4.03 -0.17 3.43
N GLY A 138 -3.17 0.35 2.57
CA GLY A 138 -2.24 -0.50 1.87
C GLY A 138 -1.32 0.29 0.98
N ARG A 139 -0.35 -0.43 0.41
CA ARG A 139 0.57 0.12 -0.59
C ARG A 139 0.20 -0.32 -1.99
N SER A 140 0.16 0.59 -2.97
CA SER A 140 -0.01 0.25 -4.38
C SER A 140 -1.25 -0.63 -4.65
N MET A 141 -1.10 -1.86 -5.14
CA MET A 141 -2.20 -2.84 -5.27
C MET A 141 -2.95 -3.08 -3.94
N GLY A 142 -2.25 -3.03 -2.80
CA GLY A 142 -2.86 -3.09 -1.48
C GLY A 142 -3.73 -1.88 -1.18
N ALA A 143 -3.31 -0.67 -1.59
CA ALA A 143 -4.11 0.55 -1.44
C ALA A 143 -5.43 0.46 -2.21
N ARG A 144 -5.38 -0.10 -3.43
CA ARG A 144 -6.59 -0.39 -4.24
C ARG A 144 -7.51 -1.39 -3.54
N ALA A 145 -6.96 -2.49 -3.01
CA ALA A 145 -7.75 -3.49 -2.30
C ALA A 145 -8.41 -2.90 -1.04
N ALA A 146 -7.65 -2.12 -0.26
CA ALA A 146 -8.16 -1.41 0.92
C ALA A 146 -9.31 -0.46 0.55
N THR A 147 -9.15 0.31 -0.53
CA THR A 147 -10.17 1.27 -0.97
C THR A 147 -11.48 0.59 -1.37
N ILE A 148 -11.39 -0.49 -2.15
CA ILE A 148 -12.57 -1.27 -2.56
C ILE A 148 -13.25 -1.86 -1.32
N THR A 149 -12.47 -2.48 -0.43
CA THR A 149 -13.00 -3.07 0.82
C THR A 149 -13.67 -2.01 1.69
N ALA A 150 -13.05 -0.85 1.90
CA ALA A 150 -13.64 0.21 2.72
C ALA A 150 -14.93 0.77 2.10
N THR A 151 -15.00 0.86 0.77
CA THR A 151 -16.20 1.31 0.06
C THR A 151 -17.35 0.34 0.23
N ASP A 152 -17.08 -0.98 0.17
CA ASP A 152 -18.08 -2.03 0.36
C ASP A 152 -18.52 -2.17 1.84
N HIS A 153 -17.73 -1.67 2.79
CA HIS A 153 -17.95 -1.76 4.24
C HIS A 153 -17.98 -0.37 4.91
N ALA A 154 -18.60 0.62 4.26
CA ALA A 154 -18.60 2.02 4.70
C ALA A 154 -19.40 2.30 5.99
N ASP A 155 -20.14 1.31 6.48
CA ASP A 155 -20.80 1.29 7.79
C ASP A 155 -19.84 0.93 8.94
N THR A 156 -18.76 0.22 8.61
CA THR A 156 -17.75 -0.28 9.56
C THR A 156 -16.44 0.50 9.47
N VAL A 157 -16.05 0.93 8.27
CA VAL A 157 -14.77 1.60 8.01
C VAL A 157 -15.02 3.09 7.79
N SER A 158 -14.32 3.93 8.54
CA SER A 158 -14.42 5.40 8.41
C SER A 158 -13.14 6.05 7.89
N THR A 159 -12.06 5.28 7.72
CA THR A 159 -10.75 5.85 7.39
C THR A 159 -9.95 5.00 6.41
N LEU A 160 -9.30 5.66 5.44
CA LEU A 160 -8.36 5.05 4.49
C LEU A 160 -6.97 5.69 4.56
N ILE A 161 -5.93 4.85 4.61
CA ILE A 161 -4.52 5.29 4.49
C ILE A 161 -3.91 4.64 3.23
N LEU A 162 -3.71 5.46 2.20
CA LEU A 162 -3.34 5.02 0.86
C LEU A 162 -1.88 5.41 0.54
N VAL A 163 -0.98 4.43 0.63
CA VAL A 163 0.44 4.63 0.34
C VAL A 163 0.73 4.30 -1.12
N SER A 164 1.27 5.26 -1.87
CA SER A 164 1.58 5.11 -3.30
C SER A 164 0.40 4.51 -4.08
N PHE A 165 -0.78 5.13 -3.99
CA PHE A 165 -1.95 4.66 -4.75
C PHE A 165 -1.69 4.82 -6.25
N PRO A 166 -1.81 3.76 -7.08
CA PRO A 166 -1.46 3.85 -8.49
C PRO A 166 -2.69 4.27 -9.30
N LEU A 167 -2.80 5.56 -9.63
CA LEU A 167 -3.84 6.11 -10.51
C LEU A 167 -3.79 5.48 -11.91
N THR A 168 -2.60 5.15 -12.40
CA THR A 168 -2.37 4.44 -13.68
C THR A 168 -1.50 3.21 -13.47
N SER A 169 -1.42 2.34 -14.47
CA SER A 169 -0.44 1.23 -14.45
C SER A 169 0.98 1.75 -14.72
N GLU A 170 2.00 0.94 -14.41
CA GLU A 170 3.40 1.27 -14.70
C GLU A 170 3.64 1.55 -16.19
N ARG A 171 2.90 0.82 -17.03
CA ARG A 171 2.97 0.91 -18.49
C ARG A 171 2.01 1.97 -19.05
N GLY A 172 1.41 2.80 -18.19
CA GLY A 172 0.28 3.65 -18.55
C GLY A 172 -1.01 2.86 -18.70
N GLY A 173 -2.01 3.43 -19.38
CA GLY A 173 -3.32 2.80 -19.61
C GLY A 173 -4.43 3.43 -18.79
N GLU A 174 -5.53 2.69 -18.63
CA GLU A 174 -6.76 3.19 -18.03
C GLU A 174 -6.55 3.79 -16.64
N SER A 175 -7.22 4.92 -16.42
CA SER A 175 -7.28 5.57 -15.13
C SER A 175 -8.02 4.67 -14.13
N ARG A 176 -7.56 4.72 -12.88
CA ARG A 176 -8.18 4.03 -11.73
C ARG A 176 -8.83 5.02 -10.78
N GLU A 177 -9.09 6.24 -11.24
CA GLU A 177 -9.72 7.29 -10.44
C GLU A 177 -11.10 6.91 -9.92
N ASP A 178 -11.87 6.10 -10.66
CA ASP A 178 -13.19 5.63 -10.22
C ASP A 178 -13.15 4.90 -8.87
N ILE A 179 -12.05 4.19 -8.58
CA ILE A 179 -11.86 3.55 -7.27
C ILE A 179 -11.86 4.60 -6.14
N LEU A 180 -11.33 5.79 -6.40
CA LEU A 180 -11.28 6.89 -5.43
C LEU A 180 -12.57 7.73 -5.45
N LEU A 181 -13.15 7.98 -6.64
CA LEU A 181 -14.37 8.77 -6.80
C LEU A 181 -15.61 8.09 -6.21
N ASN A 182 -15.60 6.76 -6.13
CA ASN A 182 -16.67 5.98 -5.53
C ASN A 182 -16.62 5.92 -4.00
N ILE A 183 -15.55 6.43 -3.36
CA ILE A 183 -15.44 6.43 -1.89
C ILE A 183 -16.56 7.31 -1.29
N PRO A 184 -17.38 6.78 -0.36
CA PRO A 184 -18.42 7.54 0.31
C PRO A 184 -17.88 8.71 1.13
N GLY A 185 -18.69 9.76 1.29
CA GLY A 185 -18.31 10.94 2.08
C GLY A 185 -18.12 10.67 3.58
N SER A 186 -18.59 9.52 4.09
CA SER A 186 -18.37 9.08 5.47
C SER A 186 -16.95 8.58 5.74
N ILE A 187 -16.13 8.41 4.71
CA ILE A 187 -14.76 7.90 4.82
C ILE A 187 -13.77 9.04 4.59
N ASP A 188 -12.82 9.20 5.50
CA ASP A 188 -11.72 10.15 5.38
C ASP A 188 -10.47 9.46 4.81
N VAL A 189 -9.75 10.12 3.90
CA VAL A 189 -8.65 9.51 3.13
C VAL A 189 -7.34 10.25 3.31
N LEU A 190 -6.30 9.57 3.75
CA LEU A 190 -4.92 10.06 3.74
C LEU A 190 -4.15 9.46 2.56
N PHE A 191 -3.71 10.29 1.63
CA PHE A 191 -2.75 9.90 0.59
C PHE A 191 -1.32 10.14 1.08
N ILE A 192 -0.45 9.15 0.88
CA ILE A 192 1.00 9.28 1.10
C ILE A 192 1.67 8.93 -0.22
N THR A 193 2.17 9.93 -0.94
CA THR A 193 2.65 9.76 -2.32
C THR A 193 3.95 10.52 -2.54
N GLY A 194 4.87 9.91 -3.27
CA GLY A 194 6.08 10.60 -3.73
C GLY A 194 5.80 11.46 -4.94
N ASP A 195 6.37 12.67 -5.01
CA ASP A 195 6.20 13.54 -6.18
C ASP A 195 6.88 13.00 -7.46
N GLY A 196 7.77 12.02 -7.32
CA GLY A 196 8.38 11.25 -8.41
C GLY A 196 7.64 9.96 -8.79
N ASP A 197 6.45 9.71 -8.21
CA ASP A 197 5.65 8.52 -8.53
C ASP A 197 5.00 8.60 -9.91
N LYS A 198 5.53 7.84 -10.86
CA LYS A 198 5.04 7.78 -12.25
C LYS A 198 3.64 7.17 -12.38
N MET A 199 3.19 6.36 -11.42
CA MET A 199 1.84 5.80 -11.40
C MET A 199 0.81 6.75 -10.77
N CYS A 200 1.27 7.81 -10.10
CA CYS A 200 0.42 8.77 -9.38
C CYS A 200 0.93 10.19 -9.58
N ASN A 201 0.68 10.75 -10.77
CA ASN A 201 1.04 12.13 -11.03
C ASN A 201 0.29 13.09 -10.09
N MET A 202 1.02 14.02 -9.44
CA MET A 202 0.47 14.92 -8.45
C MET A 202 -0.65 15.83 -8.98
N VAL A 203 -0.57 16.31 -10.22
CA VAL A 203 -1.63 17.13 -10.84
C VAL A 203 -2.93 16.32 -10.98
N ASN A 204 -2.80 15.05 -11.41
CA ASN A 204 -3.94 14.14 -11.51
C ASN A 204 -4.51 13.79 -10.13
N LEU A 205 -3.66 13.49 -9.15
CA LEU A 205 -4.11 13.22 -7.79
C LEU A 205 -4.85 14.43 -7.19
N SER A 206 -4.32 15.64 -7.35
CA SER A 206 -4.99 16.86 -6.89
C SER A 206 -6.32 17.10 -7.60
N ARG A 207 -6.45 16.76 -8.90
CA ARG A 207 -7.73 16.79 -9.62
C ARG A 207 -8.72 15.80 -9.03
N VAL A 208 -8.33 14.54 -8.85
CA VAL A 208 -9.22 13.50 -8.31
C VAL A 208 -9.65 13.85 -6.89
N ARG A 209 -8.74 14.31 -6.02
CA ARG A 209 -9.06 14.76 -4.65
C ARG A 209 -10.12 15.87 -4.61
N ARG A 210 -10.17 16.77 -5.60
CA ARG A 210 -11.23 17.80 -5.72
C ARG A 210 -12.60 17.24 -6.10
N GLN A 211 -12.62 16.09 -6.75
CA GLN A 211 -13.83 15.45 -7.27
C GLN A 211 -14.38 14.38 -6.30
N MET A 212 -13.57 13.91 -5.36
CA MET A 212 -13.98 12.94 -4.34
C MET A 212 -15.08 13.50 -3.43
N LYS A 213 -16.00 12.63 -3.03
CA LYS A 213 -16.97 12.93 -1.95
C LYS A 213 -16.31 12.86 -0.57
N ALA A 214 -15.41 11.90 -0.40
CA ALA A 214 -14.59 11.72 0.78
C ALA A 214 -13.65 12.92 0.99
N ARG A 215 -13.51 13.39 2.24
CA ARG A 215 -12.48 14.39 2.55
C ARG A 215 -11.11 13.72 2.45
N SER A 216 -10.12 14.47 1.95
CA SER A 216 -8.80 13.90 1.68
C SER A 216 -7.63 14.80 2.06
N TRP A 217 -6.62 14.18 2.64
CA TRP A 217 -5.32 14.75 3.02
C TRP A 217 -4.22 14.18 2.13
N SER A 218 -3.12 14.92 1.97
CA SER A 218 -1.98 14.49 1.17
C SER A 218 -0.66 14.79 1.87
N VAL A 219 0.10 13.74 2.14
CA VAL A 219 1.50 13.82 2.54
C VAL A 219 2.33 13.56 1.28
N VAL A 220 3.03 14.59 0.82
CA VAL A 220 3.85 14.53 -0.39
C VAL A 220 5.30 14.32 0.00
N ILE A 221 5.89 13.22 -0.46
CA ILE A 221 7.28 12.87 -0.16
C ILE A 221 8.17 13.34 -1.30
N ARG A 222 8.98 14.37 -1.06
CA ARG A 222 9.81 15.00 -2.09
C ARG A 222 10.87 14.02 -2.59
N GLY A 223 10.94 13.85 -3.91
CA GLY A 223 11.89 13.02 -4.62
C GLY A 223 11.66 11.51 -4.49
N ALA A 224 10.58 11.07 -3.84
CA ALA A 224 10.26 9.66 -3.70
C ALA A 224 9.54 9.10 -4.93
N ASP A 225 9.87 7.87 -5.30
CA ASP A 225 9.16 7.12 -6.35
C ASP A 225 8.01 6.26 -5.79
N HIS A 226 7.39 5.44 -6.66
CA HIS A 226 6.29 4.51 -6.30
C HIS A 226 6.66 3.46 -5.23
N SER A 227 7.96 3.24 -5.00
CA SER A 227 8.48 2.34 -3.97
C SER A 227 8.86 3.03 -2.68
N MET A 228 8.54 4.32 -2.57
CA MET A 228 9.03 5.20 -1.52
C MET A 228 10.56 5.15 -1.45
N SER A 229 11.23 5.02 -2.61
CA SER A 229 12.68 5.09 -2.70
C SER A 229 13.11 6.50 -3.05
N LEU A 230 14.22 6.92 -2.45
CA LEU A 230 14.88 8.20 -2.65
C LEU A 230 16.16 8.01 -3.47
N LYS A 231 16.72 9.12 -3.98
CA LYS A 231 18.04 9.14 -4.60
C LYS A 231 19.12 8.77 -3.57
N ASP A 232 19.10 9.43 -2.42
CA ASP A 232 19.94 9.07 -1.28
C ASP A 232 19.34 7.86 -0.57
N LYS A 233 20.05 6.73 -0.61
CA LYS A 233 19.58 5.47 -0.04
C LYS A 233 19.59 5.46 1.49
N ARG A 234 20.36 6.34 2.13
CA ARG A 234 20.43 6.46 3.59
C ARG A 234 19.08 6.84 4.19
N GLY A 235 18.32 7.71 3.50
CA GLY A 235 17.03 8.19 3.97
C GLY A 235 15.85 7.24 3.74
N VAL A 236 15.98 6.18 2.94
CA VAL A 236 14.83 5.38 2.47
C VAL A 236 14.08 4.70 3.61
N ALA A 237 14.80 4.02 4.51
CA ALA A 237 14.19 3.30 5.62
C ALA A 237 13.56 4.28 6.62
N ALA A 238 14.29 5.35 6.96
CA ALA A 238 13.83 6.41 7.85
C ALA A 238 12.56 7.09 7.29
N MET A 239 12.54 7.41 5.99
CA MET A 239 11.40 8.04 5.34
C MET A 239 10.16 7.14 5.38
N ARG A 240 10.31 5.84 5.09
CA ARG A 240 9.20 4.89 5.16
C ARG A 240 8.65 4.77 6.58
N ALA A 241 9.52 4.70 7.59
CA ALA A 241 9.09 4.75 8.98
C ALA A 241 8.38 6.07 9.32
N LYS A 242 8.93 7.21 8.90
CA LYS A 242 8.32 8.52 9.15
C LYS A 242 6.94 8.64 8.51
N THR A 243 6.72 8.10 7.32
CA THR A 243 5.38 8.08 6.71
C THR A 243 4.37 7.27 7.50
N GLY A 244 4.79 6.16 8.11
CA GLY A 244 3.96 5.40 9.05
C GLY A 244 3.62 6.19 10.31
N GLN A 245 4.61 6.86 10.89
CA GLN A 245 4.42 7.73 12.06
C GLN A 245 3.42 8.85 11.77
N ILE A 246 3.62 9.60 10.68
CA ILE A 246 2.70 10.68 10.28
C ILE A 246 1.27 10.15 10.08
N ALA A 247 1.13 8.95 9.52
CA ALA A 247 -0.19 8.34 9.35
C ALA A 247 -0.88 8.00 10.68
N ALA A 248 -0.12 7.54 11.67
CA ALA A 248 -0.66 7.25 13.00
C ALA A 248 -1.03 8.53 13.77
N GLU A 249 -0.20 9.57 13.67
CA GLU A 249 -0.46 10.91 14.21
C GLU A 249 -1.72 11.52 13.56
N TRP A 250 -1.81 11.49 12.24
CA TRP A 250 -2.99 11.95 11.49
C TRP A 250 -4.27 11.18 11.86
N LEU A 251 -4.17 9.88 12.12
CA LEU A 251 -5.31 9.08 12.57
C LEU A 251 -5.80 9.49 13.97
N GLN A 252 -4.89 9.99 14.81
CA GLN A 252 -5.22 10.46 16.16
C GLN A 252 -5.83 11.87 16.14
N ASP A 253 -5.21 12.78 15.41
CA ASP A 253 -5.63 14.18 15.32
C ASP A 253 -5.46 14.67 13.88
N ARG A 254 -6.57 15.09 13.29
CA ARG A 254 -6.60 15.45 11.88
C ARG A 254 -6.43 16.96 11.76
N PRO A 255 -5.40 17.43 11.03
CA PRO A 255 -5.21 18.84 10.81
C PRO A 255 -6.33 19.40 9.93
N GLU A 256 -6.72 20.65 10.20
CA GLU A 256 -7.68 21.39 9.36
C GLU A 256 -7.15 21.56 7.92
N ARG A 257 -5.83 21.75 7.82
CA ARG A 257 -5.10 21.90 6.58
C ARG A 257 -4.75 20.52 6.01
N THR A 258 -4.87 20.37 4.69
CA THR A 258 -4.97 19.03 4.06
C THR A 258 -3.77 18.62 3.23
N GLU A 259 -2.68 19.38 3.25
CA GLU A 259 -1.47 19.03 2.50
C GLU A 259 -0.20 19.34 3.29
N VAL A 260 0.77 18.44 3.25
CA VAL A 260 2.10 18.64 3.86
C VAL A 260 3.16 18.03 2.95
N ILE A 261 4.34 18.67 2.90
CA ILE A 261 5.50 18.17 2.18
C ILE A 261 6.51 17.64 3.20
N VAL A 262 7.07 16.47 2.92
CA VAL A 262 8.14 15.85 3.72
C VAL A 262 9.36 15.65 2.83
N SER A 263 10.53 16.08 3.30
CA SER A 263 11.80 15.99 2.58
C SER A 263 12.86 15.24 3.39
N TRP A 264 13.80 14.64 2.67
CA TRP A 264 15.07 14.15 3.23
C TRP A 264 16.15 15.18 2.97
N ASP A 265 16.83 15.62 4.02
CA ASP A 265 18.04 16.44 3.91
C ASP A 265 19.27 15.51 3.89
N ALA A 266 20.00 15.53 2.76
CA ALA A 266 21.16 14.68 2.55
C ALA A 266 22.42 15.14 3.30
N GLU A 267 22.47 16.42 3.71
CA GLU A 267 23.58 17.01 4.45
C GLU A 267 23.48 16.64 5.93
N THR A 268 22.32 16.86 6.55
CA THR A 268 22.07 16.55 7.96
C THR A 268 21.68 15.09 8.20
N SER A 269 21.24 14.37 7.14
CA SER A 269 20.64 13.04 7.26
C SER A 269 19.39 13.01 8.14
N GLU A 270 18.61 14.08 8.07
CA GLU A 270 17.36 14.25 8.82
C GLU A 270 16.15 14.32 7.90
N ILE A 271 14.97 14.09 8.49
CA ILE A 271 13.69 14.24 7.79
C ILE A 271 13.04 15.54 8.23
N GLU A 272 12.76 16.39 7.26
CA GLU A 272 12.03 17.63 7.46
C GLU A 272 10.55 17.40 7.16
N VAL A 273 9.69 17.76 8.10
CA VAL A 273 8.24 17.76 7.91
C VAL A 273 7.80 19.22 7.85
N GLY A 274 7.25 19.64 6.72
CA GLY A 274 6.70 20.98 6.57
C GLY A 274 5.44 21.17 7.43
N GLU A 275 4.91 22.39 7.42
CA GLU A 275 3.61 22.67 8.03
C GLU A 275 2.47 22.15 7.15
N TRP A 276 1.35 21.78 7.77
CA TRP A 276 0.12 21.49 7.04
C TRP A 276 -0.45 22.78 6.44
N GLN A 277 -0.63 22.78 5.12
CA GLN A 277 -1.11 23.91 4.32
C GLN A 277 -2.51 23.66 3.77
N GLY A 278 -3.19 24.76 3.42
CA GLY A 278 -4.51 24.68 2.80
C GLY A 278 -4.40 23.99 1.45
N GLY A 279 -4.87 22.75 1.35
CA GLY A 279 -4.94 22.07 0.07
C GLY A 279 -5.89 22.83 -0.86
N LEU A 280 -5.42 23.03 -2.09
CA LEU A 280 -6.17 23.49 -3.26
C LEU A 280 -6.51 24.99 -3.32
N GLY A 281 -5.54 25.85 -2.99
CA GLY A 281 -5.44 27.20 -3.57
C GLY A 281 -4.81 27.13 -4.97
N ARG A 282 -5.36 27.87 -5.96
CA ARG A 282 -4.80 28.04 -7.31
C ARG A 282 -3.28 28.31 -7.23
N ALA A 283 -2.46 27.29 -7.47
CA ALA A 283 -1.10 27.56 -7.87
C ALA A 283 -1.17 28.21 -9.25
N ARG A 284 -0.79 29.49 -9.32
CA ARG A 284 -0.55 30.24 -10.55
C ARG A 284 0.23 29.33 -11.51
N LEU A 285 -0.41 28.97 -12.61
CA LEU A 285 0.31 28.62 -13.83
C LEU A 285 1.29 29.78 -14.05
N SER A 286 2.59 29.48 -13.99
CA SER A 286 3.60 30.45 -14.38
C SER A 286 3.27 30.89 -15.80
N LYS A 287 3.02 32.20 -15.98
CA LYS A 287 3.03 32.85 -17.30
C LYS A 287 4.41 32.64 -17.90
N LYS A 288 4.61 31.53 -18.62
CA LYS A 288 5.73 31.35 -19.54
C LYS A 288 5.39 30.55 -20.80
N ASP A 289 4.18 30.01 -20.91
CA ASP A 289 3.72 29.28 -22.11
C ASP A 289 2.44 29.89 -22.71
N ALA A 290 2.20 31.19 -22.49
CA ALA A 290 1.08 31.94 -23.06
C ALA A 290 1.60 33.15 -23.84
N ASP A 291 2.44 32.89 -24.82
CA ASP A 291 2.70 33.76 -25.97
C ASP A 291 3.34 32.90 -27.05
N ASP A 292 2.50 32.25 -27.84
CA ASP A 292 2.76 31.96 -29.24
C ASP A 292 1.43 31.61 -29.91
N ASN A 293 0.73 32.66 -30.33
CA ASN A 293 -0.44 32.59 -31.18
C ASN A 293 -0.02 33.06 -32.57
N PRO A 294 0.15 32.17 -33.57
CA PRO A 294 -0.02 32.56 -34.96
C PRO A 294 -1.50 32.37 -35.33
N GLU A 295 -2.13 33.48 -35.70
CA GLU A 295 -3.42 33.53 -36.37
C GLU A 295 -3.48 32.51 -37.52
N GLU A 296 -4.41 31.56 -37.47
CA GLU A 296 -4.85 30.84 -38.67
C GLU A 296 -6.36 31.06 -38.89
N SER A 297 -6.59 31.67 -40.05
CA SER A 297 -7.84 32.10 -40.66
C SER A 297 -8.88 30.99 -40.83
N GLU A 298 -10.16 31.37 -40.67
CA GLU A 298 -11.33 30.53 -40.94
C GLU A 298 -11.36 29.93 -42.36
N PRO A 299 -11.82 28.68 -42.55
CA PRO A 299 -12.05 28.15 -43.88
C PRO A 299 -13.41 28.59 -44.45
N GLU A 300 -13.36 29.29 -45.58
CA GLU A 300 -14.49 29.67 -46.43
C GLU A 300 -15.33 28.46 -46.91
N LYS A 301 -16.66 28.66 -46.96
CA LYS A 301 -17.64 27.71 -47.51
C LYS A 301 -17.51 27.60 -49.04
N PRO A 302 -17.63 26.40 -49.64
CA PRO A 302 -17.57 26.28 -51.10
C PRO A 302 -18.84 26.82 -51.77
N GLN A 303 -18.67 27.80 -52.66
CA GLN A 303 -19.72 28.27 -53.57
C GLN A 303 -19.90 27.33 -54.76
N ALA A 304 -21.16 27.07 -55.11
CA ALA A 304 -21.58 26.24 -56.22
C ALA A 304 -21.21 26.86 -57.59
N ARG A 305 -20.49 26.10 -58.43
CA ARG A 305 -20.28 26.45 -59.84
C ARG A 305 -21.36 25.85 -60.74
N LYS A 306 -22.14 26.73 -61.37
CA LYS A 306 -23.07 26.41 -62.47
C LYS A 306 -22.30 26.00 -63.74
N ARG A 307 -22.88 25.03 -64.46
CA ARG A 307 -22.48 24.44 -65.75
C ARG A 307 -22.41 25.46 -66.90
N GLN A 308 -21.53 25.23 -67.88
CA GLN A 308 -21.90 25.41 -69.29
C GLN A 308 -21.07 24.57 -70.28
N LYS A 309 -21.76 24.17 -71.36
CA LYS A 309 -21.43 23.24 -72.46
C LYS A 309 -20.41 23.79 -73.47
N LYS A 310 -19.73 22.87 -74.19
CA LYS A 310 -19.64 22.76 -75.69
C LYS A 310 -18.77 21.52 -76.01
N ARG A 311 -19.27 20.46 -76.68
CA ARG A 311 -19.42 20.25 -78.14
C ARG A 311 -18.13 20.51 -78.94
N ALA A 312 -17.39 19.45 -79.26
CA ALA A 312 -17.15 18.92 -80.61
C ALA A 312 -16.62 17.49 -80.45
#